data_AF-A0A5E5QKP4-F1
#
_entry.id   AF-A0A5E5QKP4-F1
#
_cell.length_a   1.000
_cell.length_b   1.000
_cell.length_c   1.000
_cell.angle_alpha   90.00
_cell.angle_beta   90.00
_cell.angle_gamma   90.00
#
_symmetry.space_group_name_H-M   'P 1'
#
loop_
_entity.id
_entity.type
_entity.pdbx_description
1 polymer ?
#
loop_
_entity_poly.entity_id
_entity_poly.type
_entity_poly.pdbx_seq_one_letter_code
_entity_poly.pdbx_strand_id
1 'polypeptide(L)'
;ANFNLNVNKYFPLSDKKVIGDDTEDPLAGYDVKFSGQVPYLPWVKVKATRYIWNGVAQPNVKGTIFGIEVQLSDSVRMAFGSEDNNTTERKTYARFTTALPLSDHESMTNFSISKKAFQNSDIVNLGDLEFVERSNKIRVEKLLNGIPIILGEYNAPTVGASCTLYNSSSVALGTAFTGSNGQVNLVGITSIPAGLVTMACTGGTYTDEATQIPGTSAPSLLRAATIYPGTGPLTILASPLSEIAYRMTDTSGNISNTILVKNVAVATAFGLGVDIIATIPSNANAGLVANDDAGKVSATLAIISQMAATSSKTATKIINVLKVLIENDTNIARSTKFKNAIGDFQRGASVAAGKTSIKGNIDNVFDSLKARAIRKISLYNGEANDPVPTVRDYEDVGVSVTADNLAQMNGRIAAEDNPKKKDTTAKIQSIINGSPVFASFDINKIIASVPENIAFISPEPTFTGKKNGAVTWAINGGDDADKFTY
;
A
#
# COMPACT_ATOMS: atom_id res chain seq x y z
N ALA A 1 51.18 -38.23 -2.60
CA ALA A 1 51.65 -37.00 -1.90
C ALA A 1 50.98 -36.88 -0.52
N ASN A 2 51.69 -36.42 0.50
CA ASN A 2 51.19 -36.37 1.89
C ASN A 2 50.21 -35.20 2.13
N PHE A 3 50.24 -34.20 1.26
CA PHE A 3 49.35 -33.05 1.27
C PHE A 3 48.82 -32.80 -0.14
N ASN A 4 47.58 -32.35 -0.24
CA ASN A 4 46.95 -32.00 -1.50
C ASN A 4 46.12 -30.72 -1.35
N LEU A 5 46.17 -29.88 -2.38
CA LEU A 5 45.37 -28.66 -2.52
C LEU A 5 44.70 -28.66 -3.89
N ASN A 6 43.37 -28.66 -3.89
CA ASN A 6 42.56 -28.65 -5.10
C ASN A 6 41.74 -27.37 -5.14
N VAL A 7 41.73 -26.71 -6.30
CA VAL A 7 40.88 -25.54 -6.56
C VAL A 7 39.96 -25.90 -7.72
N ASN A 8 38.66 -25.91 -7.47
CA ASN A 8 37.66 -26.23 -8.49
C ASN A 8 36.79 -25.01 -8.74
N LYS A 9 36.51 -24.73 -10.03
CA LYS A 9 35.58 -23.70 -10.44
C LYS A 9 34.44 -24.33 -11.23
N TYR A 10 33.23 -23.88 -10.94
CA TYR A 10 31.98 -24.43 -11.46
C TYR A 10 31.25 -23.37 -12.25
N PHE A 11 30.85 -23.74 -13.47
CA PHE A 11 30.10 -22.89 -14.38
C PHE A 11 28.82 -23.63 -14.79
N PRO A 12 27.64 -23.02 -14.60
CA PRO A 12 26.41 -23.58 -15.13
C PRO A 12 26.42 -23.51 -16.65
N LEU A 13 25.91 -24.56 -17.29
CA LEU A 13 25.77 -24.65 -18.74
C LEU A 13 24.32 -24.64 -19.20
N SER A 14 23.39 -24.96 -18.31
CA SER A 14 21.96 -24.96 -18.57
C SER A 14 21.30 -23.76 -17.91
N ASP A 15 20.29 -23.22 -18.56
CA ASP A 15 19.43 -22.21 -17.98
C ASP A 15 18.56 -22.78 -16.85
N LYS A 16 18.02 -21.87 -16.03
CA LYS A 16 17.03 -22.18 -14.99
C LYS A 16 15.85 -23.00 -15.54
N LYS A 17 15.39 -23.96 -14.74
CA LYS A 17 14.28 -24.84 -15.10
C LYS A 17 13.32 -25.03 -13.94
N VAL A 18 12.04 -25.08 -14.26
CA VAL A 18 11.00 -25.41 -13.29
C VAL A 18 10.97 -26.92 -13.05
N ILE A 19 11.11 -27.33 -11.79
CA ILE A 19 11.08 -28.74 -11.37
C ILE A 19 10.12 -28.85 -10.17
N GLY A 20 8.94 -29.39 -10.41
CA GLY A 20 7.87 -29.38 -9.41
C GLY A 20 7.41 -27.95 -9.10
N ASP A 21 7.42 -27.59 -7.82
CA ASP A 21 7.00 -26.25 -7.34
C ASP A 21 8.16 -25.24 -7.27
N ASP A 22 9.40 -25.69 -7.47
CA ASP A 22 10.60 -24.84 -7.40
C ASP A 22 11.07 -24.43 -8.81
N THR A 23 11.52 -23.18 -8.94
CA THR A 23 12.45 -22.83 -10.02
C THR A 23 13.85 -23.14 -9.53
N GLU A 24 14.52 -24.08 -10.19
CA GLU A 24 15.90 -24.45 -9.88
C GLU A 24 16.84 -23.77 -10.87
N ASP A 25 17.83 -23.05 -10.33
CA ASP A 25 18.90 -22.42 -11.10
C ASP A 25 20.27 -22.99 -10.66
N PRO A 26 21.05 -23.63 -11.56
CA PRO A 26 22.38 -24.13 -11.21
C PRO A 26 23.34 -22.99 -10.90
N LEU A 27 23.97 -23.03 -9.73
CA LEU A 27 24.84 -21.97 -9.25
C LEU A 27 26.28 -22.09 -9.79
N ALA A 28 26.81 -20.97 -10.23
CA ALA A 28 28.24 -20.80 -10.41
C ALA A 28 28.95 -20.71 -9.05
N GLY A 29 30.22 -21.12 -8.99
CA GLY A 29 30.97 -21.02 -7.74
C GLY A 29 32.35 -21.62 -7.83
N TYR A 30 33.00 -21.72 -6.67
CA TYR A 30 34.28 -22.38 -6.54
C TYR A 30 34.45 -22.99 -5.15
N ASP A 31 35.32 -24.00 -5.07
CA ASP A 31 35.81 -24.53 -3.81
C ASP A 31 37.34 -24.64 -3.81
N VAL A 32 37.89 -24.59 -2.59
CA VAL A 32 39.30 -24.84 -2.29
C VAL A 32 39.32 -25.93 -1.25
N LYS A 33 39.94 -27.07 -1.59
CA LYS A 33 40.01 -28.26 -0.75
C LYS A 33 41.44 -28.55 -0.40
N PHE A 34 41.71 -28.65 0.89
CA PHE A 34 42.97 -29.10 1.45
C PHE A 34 42.79 -30.47 2.10
N SER A 35 43.76 -31.35 1.88
CA SER A 35 43.89 -32.58 2.66
C SER A 35 45.35 -32.81 3.03
N GLY A 36 45.57 -33.36 4.23
CA GLY A 36 46.90 -33.61 4.75
C GLY A 36 46.92 -34.84 5.64
N GLN A 37 47.95 -35.67 5.50
CA GLN A 37 48.22 -36.77 6.41
C GLN A 37 48.51 -36.23 7.82
N VAL A 38 47.98 -36.89 8.84
CA VAL A 38 48.26 -36.53 10.23
C VAL A 38 49.66 -37.02 10.63
N PRO A 39 50.46 -36.20 11.34
CA PRO A 39 51.78 -36.60 11.80
C PRO A 39 51.76 -37.95 12.53
N TYR A 40 52.63 -38.88 12.11
CA TYR A 40 52.81 -40.23 12.66
C TYR A 40 51.62 -41.19 12.48
N LEU A 41 50.51 -40.74 11.90
CA LEU A 41 49.31 -41.54 11.67
C LEU A 41 49.04 -41.66 10.16
N PRO A 42 49.70 -42.61 9.46
CA PRO A 42 49.59 -42.71 8.00
C PRO A 42 48.19 -43.09 7.50
N TRP A 43 47.39 -43.68 8.37
CA TRP A 43 46.01 -44.07 8.13
C TRP A 43 44.99 -42.94 8.38
N VAL A 44 45.43 -41.73 8.76
CA VAL A 44 44.55 -40.58 9.02
C VAL A 44 44.92 -39.39 8.12
N LYS A 45 43.91 -38.77 7.53
CA LYS A 45 44.00 -37.48 6.85
C LYS A 45 43.07 -36.46 7.49
N VAL A 46 43.55 -35.24 7.72
CA VAL A 46 42.69 -34.08 7.97
C VAL A 46 42.25 -33.48 6.64
N LYS A 47 41.01 -32.98 6.59
CA LYS A 47 40.42 -32.33 5.42
C LYS A 47 39.83 -30.98 5.83
N ALA A 48 40.12 -29.96 5.05
CA ALA A 48 39.53 -28.63 5.19
C ALA A 48 39.03 -28.17 3.82
N THR A 49 37.82 -27.65 3.74
CA THR A 49 37.27 -27.10 2.49
C THR A 49 36.66 -25.75 2.75
N ARG A 50 36.99 -24.77 1.92
CA ARG A 50 36.28 -23.49 1.84
C ARG A 50 35.56 -23.43 0.50
N TYR A 51 34.30 -23.02 0.50
CA TYR A 51 33.55 -22.87 -0.75
C TYR A 51 32.77 -21.56 -0.77
N ILE A 52 32.52 -21.07 -1.99
CA ILE A 52 31.58 -19.99 -2.26
C ILE A 52 30.75 -20.38 -3.50
N TRP A 53 29.43 -20.34 -3.32
CA TRP A 53 28.46 -20.43 -4.41
C TRP A 53 27.82 -19.06 -4.58
N ASN A 54 27.82 -18.57 -5.81
CA ASN A 54 27.27 -17.27 -6.14
C ASN A 54 25.75 -17.42 -6.22
N GLY A 55 25.03 -16.83 -5.27
CA GLY A 55 23.57 -16.80 -5.34
C GLY A 55 23.13 -15.88 -6.46
N VAL A 56 22.03 -16.21 -7.14
CA VAL A 56 21.49 -15.40 -8.23
C VAL A 56 20.42 -14.46 -7.68
N ALA A 57 19.46 -15.01 -6.91
CA ALA A 57 18.45 -14.20 -6.23
C ALA A 57 18.67 -14.08 -4.72
N GLN A 58 19.40 -15.00 -4.09
CA GLN A 58 19.76 -14.94 -2.67
C GLN A 58 21.22 -14.50 -2.47
N PRO A 59 21.60 -14.07 -1.26
CA PRO A 59 23.01 -13.82 -0.95
C PRO A 59 23.90 -15.05 -1.18
N ASN A 60 25.17 -14.81 -1.52
CA ASN A 60 26.15 -15.88 -1.75
C ASN A 60 26.23 -16.87 -0.57
N VAL A 61 26.24 -18.16 -0.89
CA VAL A 61 26.41 -19.23 0.09
C VAL A 61 27.89 -19.50 0.26
N LYS A 62 28.40 -19.25 1.46
CA LYS A 62 29.80 -19.47 1.83
C LYS A 62 29.86 -20.36 3.07
N GLY A 63 30.74 -21.34 3.02
CA GLY A 63 30.86 -22.30 4.11
C GLY A 63 32.23 -22.90 4.21
N THR A 64 32.46 -23.57 5.33
CA THR A 64 33.70 -24.28 5.64
C THR A 64 33.39 -25.65 6.18
N ILE A 65 34.10 -26.65 5.67
CA ILE A 65 33.99 -28.04 6.10
C ILE A 65 35.32 -28.42 6.72
N PHE A 66 35.28 -28.98 7.92
CA PHE A 66 36.42 -29.60 8.57
C PHE A 66 36.10 -31.06 8.86
N GLY A 67 37.03 -31.96 8.54
CA GLY A 67 36.83 -33.38 8.76
C GLY A 67 38.13 -34.16 8.87
N ILE A 68 37.97 -35.42 9.25
CA ILE A 68 39.02 -36.43 9.34
C ILE A 68 38.58 -37.61 8.49
N GLU A 69 39.50 -38.14 7.70
CA GLU A 69 39.34 -39.38 6.94
C GLU A 69 40.27 -40.43 7.50
N VAL A 70 39.72 -41.59 7.81
CA VAL A 70 40.39 -42.78 8.32
C VAL A 70 40.39 -43.82 7.22
N GLN A 71 41.57 -44.31 6.88
CA GLN A 71 41.73 -45.46 6.00
C GLN A 71 41.51 -46.73 6.83
N LEU A 72 40.55 -47.56 6.41
CA LEU A 72 40.21 -48.83 7.06
C LEU A 72 40.84 -50.03 6.35
N SER A 73 41.05 -49.92 5.03
CA SER A 73 41.82 -50.83 4.19
C SER A 73 42.34 -50.07 2.95
N ASP A 74 42.98 -50.75 2.01
CA ASP A 74 43.45 -50.11 0.77
C ASP A 74 42.29 -49.55 -0.08
N SER A 75 41.16 -50.26 -0.12
CA SER A 75 39.96 -49.80 -0.84
C SER A 75 38.94 -49.06 0.03
N VAL A 76 38.95 -49.25 1.36
CA VAL A 76 37.89 -48.76 2.24
C VAL A 76 38.34 -47.57 3.09
N ARG A 77 37.55 -46.49 3.05
CA ARG A 77 37.79 -45.25 3.82
C ARG A 77 36.52 -44.80 4.52
N MET A 78 36.68 -44.23 5.71
CA MET A 78 35.61 -43.61 6.48
C MET A 78 35.97 -42.18 6.82
N ALA A 79 35.09 -41.23 6.54
CA ALA A 79 35.31 -39.82 6.84
C ALA A 79 34.21 -39.27 7.74
N PHE A 80 34.61 -38.41 8.67
CA PHE A 80 33.72 -37.71 9.58
C PHE A 80 34.05 -36.22 9.53
N GLY A 81 33.06 -35.36 9.71
CA GLY A 81 33.33 -33.94 9.77
C GLY A 81 32.11 -33.11 10.08
N SER A 82 32.35 -31.80 10.14
CA SER A 82 31.32 -30.80 10.34
C SER A 82 31.42 -29.72 9.27
N GLU A 83 30.26 -29.25 8.85
CA GLU A 83 30.08 -28.15 7.92
C GLU A 83 29.40 -26.99 8.64
N ASP A 84 29.99 -25.81 8.50
CA ASP A 84 29.44 -24.55 8.97
C ASP A 84 29.29 -23.57 7.81
N ASN A 85 28.10 -23.00 7.62
CA ASN A 85 27.81 -22.10 6.51
C ASN A 85 26.85 -20.98 6.94
N ASN A 86 26.70 -19.97 6.09
CA ASN A 86 25.91 -18.78 6.39
C ASN A 86 24.40 -18.91 6.12
N THR A 87 23.90 -20.08 5.73
CA THR A 87 22.48 -20.27 5.35
C THR A 87 21.78 -21.37 6.13
N THR A 88 22.52 -22.23 6.81
CA THR A 88 21.96 -23.34 7.59
C THR A 88 22.74 -23.51 8.88
N GLU A 89 22.08 -24.08 9.88
CA GLU A 89 22.76 -24.52 11.10
C GLU A 89 23.86 -25.54 10.78
N ARG A 90 24.86 -25.59 11.66
CA ARG A 90 26.02 -26.47 11.54
C ARG A 90 25.58 -27.93 11.42
N LYS A 91 26.11 -28.62 10.40
CA LYS A 91 25.80 -30.04 10.11
C LYS A 91 27.02 -30.91 10.39
N THR A 92 26.78 -32.16 10.74
CA THR A 92 27.82 -33.20 10.84
C THR A 92 27.55 -34.28 9.80
N TYR A 93 28.60 -34.88 9.27
CA TYR A 93 28.49 -35.97 8.31
C TYR A 93 29.38 -37.16 8.69
N ALA A 94 28.96 -38.34 8.24
CA ALA A 94 29.78 -39.52 8.14
C ALA A 94 29.70 -40.03 6.69
N ARG A 95 30.83 -40.41 6.11
CA ARG A 95 30.93 -40.91 4.73
C ARG A 95 31.75 -42.18 4.69
N PHE A 96 31.16 -43.24 4.18
CA PHE A 96 31.84 -44.48 3.84
C PHE A 96 32.18 -44.48 2.35
N THR A 97 33.38 -44.91 1.97
CA THR A 97 33.84 -44.94 0.57
C THR A 97 34.59 -46.24 0.32
N THR A 98 34.27 -46.91 -0.78
CA THR A 98 34.92 -48.13 -1.24
C THR A 98 35.32 -48.00 -2.71
N ALA A 99 36.51 -48.44 -3.09
CA ALA A 99 36.96 -48.52 -4.48
C ALA A 99 36.64 -49.90 -5.06
N LEU A 100 36.15 -49.95 -6.32
CA LEU A 100 35.87 -51.20 -7.03
C LEU A 100 36.62 -51.25 -8.38
N PRO A 101 37.23 -52.38 -8.77
CA PRO A 101 37.35 -53.61 -7.97
C PRO A 101 38.20 -53.38 -6.71
N LEU A 102 37.97 -54.22 -5.69
CA LEU A 102 38.78 -54.21 -4.47
C LEU A 102 40.23 -54.55 -4.81
N SER A 103 41.19 -54.03 -4.05
CA SER A 103 42.61 -54.32 -4.23
C SER A 103 42.90 -55.82 -4.10
N ASP A 104 43.81 -56.35 -4.92
CA ASP A 104 44.31 -57.72 -4.76
C ASP A 104 45.09 -57.91 -3.43
N HIS A 105 45.37 -56.81 -2.72
CA HIS A 105 46.03 -56.77 -1.41
C HIS A 105 45.12 -56.25 -0.28
N GLU A 106 43.80 -56.41 -0.38
CA GLU A 106 42.89 -55.97 0.69
C GLU A 106 43.20 -56.64 2.04
N SER A 107 43.56 -55.79 3.01
CA SER A 107 43.68 -56.17 4.41
C SER A 107 43.25 -54.99 5.29
N MET A 108 42.75 -55.29 6.50
CA MET A 108 42.43 -54.21 7.44
C MET A 108 43.69 -53.43 7.78
N THR A 109 43.57 -52.11 7.80
CA THR A 109 44.65 -51.20 8.16
C THR A 109 45.16 -51.52 9.57
N ASN A 110 46.46 -51.75 9.68
CA ASN A 110 47.12 -51.83 10.96
C ASN A 110 47.22 -50.40 11.53
N PHE A 111 46.32 -50.05 12.46
CA PHE A 111 46.20 -48.74 13.12
C PHE A 111 47.40 -48.42 14.04
N SER A 112 48.60 -48.48 13.48
CA SER A 112 49.87 -48.29 14.16
C SER A 112 50.31 -46.82 14.13
N ILE A 113 51.14 -46.45 15.10
CA ILE A 113 51.79 -45.14 15.15
C ILE A 113 53.15 -45.28 14.45
N SER A 114 53.34 -44.54 13.36
CA SER A 114 54.58 -44.54 12.59
C SER A 114 55.71 -43.84 13.34
N LYS A 115 56.96 -44.22 13.05
CA LYS A 115 58.15 -43.53 13.57
C LYS A 115 58.48 -42.24 12.79
N LYS A 116 57.87 -42.05 11.62
CA LYS A 116 58.06 -40.86 10.77
C LYS A 116 56.78 -40.04 10.76
N ALA A 117 56.92 -38.71 10.88
CA ALA A 117 55.78 -37.79 10.90
C ALA A 117 54.94 -37.90 9.62
N PHE A 118 55.55 -38.03 8.44
CA PHE A 118 54.82 -38.27 7.20
C PHE A 118 55.49 -39.42 6.46
N GLN A 119 54.78 -40.54 6.35
CA GLN A 119 55.27 -41.71 5.65
C GLN A 119 54.94 -41.59 4.16
N ASN A 120 55.95 -41.70 3.30
CA ASN A 120 55.74 -41.81 1.87
C ASN A 120 55.10 -43.17 1.54
N SER A 121 54.19 -43.20 0.56
CA SER A 121 53.79 -44.46 -0.06
C SER A 121 54.96 -44.94 -0.93
N ASP A 122 55.74 -45.92 -0.45
CA ASP A 122 56.93 -46.45 -1.15
C ASP A 122 56.59 -47.32 -2.38
N ILE A 123 55.36 -47.23 -2.89
CA ILE A 123 54.83 -47.91 -4.07
C ILE A 123 54.46 -46.80 -5.05
N VAL A 124 54.73 -47.01 -6.36
CA VAL A 124 54.38 -46.12 -7.48
C VAL A 124 53.18 -45.25 -7.13
N ASN A 125 53.33 -43.93 -7.19
CA ASN A 125 52.34 -42.96 -6.71
C ASN A 125 51.04 -43.03 -7.54
N LEU A 126 50.19 -44.01 -7.23
CA LEU A 126 48.83 -44.17 -7.75
C LEU A 126 47.92 -42.99 -7.36
N GLY A 127 48.45 -42.01 -6.61
CA GLY A 127 47.83 -40.69 -6.47
C GLY A 127 47.54 -40.01 -7.81
N ASP A 128 48.29 -40.35 -8.86
CA ASP A 128 48.02 -39.89 -10.23
C ASP A 128 46.73 -40.50 -10.83
N LEU A 129 46.23 -41.59 -10.24
CA LEU A 129 44.98 -42.28 -10.61
C LEU A 129 43.84 -42.02 -9.61
N GLU A 130 44.07 -41.24 -8.55
CA GLU A 130 42.99 -40.85 -7.64
C GLU A 130 41.96 -39.98 -8.39
N PHE A 131 40.68 -40.20 -8.08
CA PHE A 131 39.62 -39.34 -8.60
C PHE A 131 39.87 -37.88 -8.22
N VAL A 132 39.58 -36.97 -9.15
CA VAL A 132 39.68 -35.53 -8.90
C VAL A 132 38.85 -35.15 -7.67
N GLU A 133 39.51 -34.55 -6.68
CA GLU A 133 38.87 -34.10 -5.45
C GLU A 133 38.09 -32.80 -5.71
N ARG A 134 36.80 -32.95 -5.99
CA ARG A 134 35.83 -31.89 -6.34
C ARG A 134 34.46 -32.15 -5.72
N SER A 135 33.59 -31.15 -5.66
CA SER A 135 32.15 -31.39 -5.57
C SER A 135 31.63 -31.91 -6.92
N ASN A 136 31.02 -33.11 -6.93
CA ASN A 136 30.28 -33.63 -8.09
C ASN A 136 28.79 -33.32 -8.04
N LYS A 137 28.29 -32.82 -6.90
CA LYS A 137 26.91 -32.34 -6.79
C LYS A 137 26.81 -30.95 -7.40
N ILE A 138 25.95 -30.79 -8.40
CA ILE A 138 25.53 -29.48 -8.90
C ILE A 138 24.74 -28.81 -7.79
N ARG A 139 25.17 -27.60 -7.39
CA ARG A 139 24.43 -26.80 -6.43
C ARG A 139 23.36 -26.04 -7.18
N VAL A 140 22.13 -26.11 -6.69
CA VAL A 140 20.99 -25.39 -7.23
C VAL A 140 20.48 -24.42 -6.19
N GLU A 141 20.15 -23.22 -6.62
CA GLU A 141 19.30 -22.33 -5.87
C GLU A 141 17.86 -22.72 -6.16
N LYS A 142 17.13 -23.12 -5.12
CA LYS A 142 15.69 -23.30 -5.18
C LYS A 142 15.05 -21.97 -4.80
N LEU A 143 14.48 -21.31 -5.79
CA LEU A 143 13.67 -20.14 -5.55
C LEU A 143 12.28 -20.63 -5.16
N LEU A 144 12.02 -20.64 -3.85
CA LEU A 144 10.65 -20.60 -3.33
C LEU A 144 10.08 -19.27 -3.82
N ASN A 145 9.21 -19.32 -4.81
CA ASN A 145 8.43 -18.17 -5.23
C ASN A 145 7.38 -17.89 -4.14
N GLY A 146 7.84 -17.36 -2.99
CA GLY A 146 6.98 -16.70 -2.03
C GLY A 146 6.47 -15.42 -2.67
N ILE A 147 5.35 -15.52 -3.38
CA ILE A 147 4.64 -14.37 -3.91
C ILE A 147 3.72 -13.88 -2.80
N PRO A 148 3.95 -12.72 -2.15
CA PRO A 148 2.88 -12.05 -1.45
C PRO A 148 1.90 -11.55 -2.51
N ILE A 149 0.90 -12.36 -2.83
CA ILE A 149 -0.27 -11.88 -3.54
C ILE A 149 -1.06 -11.08 -2.50
N ILE A 150 -1.22 -9.78 -2.76
CA ILE A 150 -1.99 -8.90 -1.89
C ILE A 150 -3.26 -8.59 -2.63
N LEU A 151 -4.37 -9.09 -2.10
CA LEU A 151 -5.68 -8.63 -2.51
C LEU A 151 -6.03 -7.49 -1.59
N GLY A 152 -6.41 -6.37 -2.15
CA GLY A 152 -6.79 -5.19 -1.39
C GLY A 152 -8.07 -4.68 -2.01
N GLU A 153 -9.16 -5.31 -1.63
CA GLU A 153 -10.47 -4.80 -1.95
C GLU A 153 -10.78 -3.59 -1.06
N TYR A 154 -11.19 -2.48 -1.69
CA TYR A 154 -12.16 -1.53 -1.12
C TYR A 154 -11.82 -0.82 0.19
N ASN A 155 -10.57 -0.40 0.42
CA ASN A 155 -10.17 0.43 1.58
C ASN A 155 -10.27 -0.29 2.95
N ALA A 156 -11.25 -1.16 3.18
CA ALA A 156 -11.33 -2.10 4.28
C ALA A 156 -10.89 -3.50 3.87
N PRO A 157 -10.29 -4.27 4.79
CA PRO A 157 -10.12 -5.71 4.62
C PRO A 157 -11.45 -6.40 4.25
N THR A 158 -11.61 -6.83 2.99
CA THR A 158 -12.67 -7.80 2.65
C THR A 158 -12.24 -9.16 3.19
N VAL A 159 -13.07 -9.79 4.01
CA VAL A 159 -12.81 -11.11 4.59
C VAL A 159 -13.66 -12.17 3.90
N GLY A 160 -13.04 -13.29 3.52
CA GLY A 160 -13.71 -14.45 2.93
C GLY A 160 -14.08 -14.34 1.45
N ALA A 161 -13.54 -13.37 0.70
CA ALA A 161 -13.71 -13.33 -0.76
C ALA A 161 -12.85 -14.41 -1.41
N SER A 162 -13.42 -15.13 -2.39
CA SER A 162 -12.71 -16.13 -3.20
C SER A 162 -12.05 -15.44 -4.38
N CYS A 163 -10.74 -15.56 -4.50
CA CYS A 163 -10.00 -14.86 -5.54
C CYS A 163 -9.09 -15.82 -6.31
N THR A 164 -9.22 -15.75 -7.64
CA THR A 164 -8.54 -16.62 -8.59
C THR A 164 -7.66 -15.80 -9.51
N LEU A 165 -6.41 -16.22 -9.68
CA LEU A 165 -5.46 -15.65 -10.64
C LEU A 165 -5.50 -16.47 -11.93
N TYR A 166 -5.44 -15.81 -13.08
CA TYR A 166 -5.42 -16.43 -14.40
C TYR A 166 -4.24 -15.94 -15.22
N ASN A 167 -3.69 -16.81 -16.06
CA ASN A 167 -2.68 -16.45 -17.05
C ASN A 167 -3.31 -15.87 -18.33
N SER A 168 -2.46 -15.54 -19.31
CA SER A 168 -2.86 -14.98 -20.60
C SER A 168 -3.77 -15.88 -21.44
N SER A 169 -3.80 -17.19 -21.13
CA SER A 169 -4.67 -18.18 -21.77
C SER A 169 -5.98 -18.39 -21.01
N SER A 170 -6.29 -17.54 -20.02
CA SER A 170 -7.45 -17.66 -19.13
C SER A 170 -7.46 -18.96 -18.31
N VAL A 171 -6.31 -19.60 -18.10
CA VAL A 171 -6.17 -20.77 -17.24
C VAL A 171 -5.96 -20.30 -15.81
N ALA A 172 -6.74 -20.85 -14.88
CA ALA A 172 -6.59 -20.57 -13.45
C ALA A 172 -5.24 -21.09 -12.95
N LEU A 173 -4.43 -20.20 -12.39
CA LEU A 173 -3.14 -20.51 -11.78
C LEU A 173 -3.30 -20.91 -10.31
N GLY A 174 -4.27 -20.34 -9.60
CA GLY A 174 -4.57 -20.67 -8.22
C GLY A 174 -5.74 -19.85 -7.67
N THR A 175 -6.38 -20.37 -6.62
CA THR A 175 -7.50 -19.74 -5.92
C THR A 175 -7.26 -19.81 -4.42
N ALA A 176 -7.49 -18.70 -3.71
CA ALA A 176 -7.58 -18.72 -2.25
C ALA A 176 -8.49 -17.60 -1.73
N PHE A 177 -8.64 -17.54 -0.40
CA PHE A 177 -9.62 -16.70 0.28
C PHE A 177 -8.98 -15.56 1.05
N THR A 178 -9.62 -14.39 1.06
CA THR A 178 -9.09 -13.21 1.75
C THR A 178 -9.09 -13.40 3.27
N GLY A 179 -7.95 -13.10 3.91
CA GLY A 179 -7.78 -13.12 5.35
C GLY A 179 -8.35 -11.88 6.04
N SER A 180 -8.14 -11.77 7.36
CA SER A 180 -8.61 -10.63 8.17
C SER A 180 -7.98 -9.28 7.79
N ASN A 181 -6.88 -9.29 7.04
CA ASN A 181 -6.20 -8.12 6.49
C ASN A 181 -6.58 -7.83 5.03
N GLY A 182 -7.53 -8.56 4.45
CA GLY A 182 -7.99 -8.41 3.08
C GLY A 182 -7.11 -9.12 2.05
N GLN A 183 -5.93 -9.62 2.44
CA GLN A 183 -4.94 -10.18 1.54
C GLN A 183 -5.20 -11.67 1.24
N VAL A 184 -4.74 -12.16 0.09
CA VAL A 184 -4.80 -13.58 -0.27
C VAL A 184 -3.44 -14.10 -0.62
N ASN A 185 -2.99 -15.07 0.15
CA ASN A 185 -1.84 -15.86 -0.22
C ASN A 185 -2.28 -17.03 -1.13
N LEU A 186 -1.97 -16.97 -2.44
CA LEU A 186 -2.21 -18.12 -3.32
C LEU A 186 -1.09 -19.14 -3.12
N VAL A 187 -1.41 -20.20 -2.39
CA VAL A 187 -0.49 -21.32 -2.15
C VAL A 187 -0.52 -22.26 -3.36
N GLY A 188 0.65 -22.72 -3.82
CA GLY A 188 0.76 -23.74 -4.88
C GLY A 188 0.87 -23.21 -6.32
N ILE A 189 1.13 -21.91 -6.52
CA ILE A 189 1.43 -21.37 -7.86
C ILE A 189 2.93 -21.54 -8.16
N THR A 190 3.25 -22.42 -9.10
CA THR A 190 4.64 -22.82 -9.43
C THR A 190 5.37 -21.85 -10.36
N SER A 191 4.65 -21.20 -11.27
CA SER A 191 5.17 -20.12 -12.12
C SER A 191 4.05 -19.28 -12.73
N ILE A 192 4.28 -17.97 -12.86
CA ILE A 192 3.40 -17.06 -13.61
C ILE A 192 4.13 -16.70 -14.91
N PRO A 193 3.62 -17.11 -16.09
CA PRO A 193 4.23 -16.74 -17.37
C PRO A 193 4.31 -15.22 -17.55
N ALA A 194 5.32 -14.74 -18.27
CA ALA A 194 5.33 -13.36 -18.75
C ALA A 194 4.11 -13.11 -19.64
N GLY A 195 3.48 -11.95 -19.50
CA GLY A 195 2.31 -11.55 -20.28
C GLY A 195 1.14 -11.11 -19.41
N LEU A 196 -0.07 -11.17 -19.98
CA LEU A 196 -1.28 -10.78 -19.28
C LEU A 196 -1.53 -11.69 -18.09
N VAL A 197 -1.71 -11.08 -16.93
CA VAL A 197 -2.20 -11.74 -15.72
C VAL A 197 -3.47 -11.04 -15.30
N THR A 198 -4.51 -11.81 -15.04
CA THR A 198 -5.80 -11.29 -14.57
C THR A 198 -6.17 -11.95 -13.26
N MET A 199 -6.98 -11.25 -12.49
CA MET A 199 -7.50 -11.71 -11.22
C MET A 199 -8.98 -11.48 -11.16
N ALA A 200 -9.72 -12.42 -10.58
CA ALA A 200 -11.15 -12.30 -10.33
C ALA A 200 -11.46 -12.68 -8.88
N CYS A 201 -12.09 -11.77 -8.15
CA CYS A 201 -12.56 -11.93 -6.78
C CYS A 201 -14.07 -11.93 -6.72
N THR A 202 -14.65 -12.84 -5.94
CA THR A 202 -16.11 -12.95 -5.73
C THR A 202 -16.45 -13.24 -4.27
N GLY A 203 -17.57 -12.69 -3.81
CA GLY A 203 -18.06 -12.88 -2.45
C GLY A 203 -17.24 -12.12 -1.40
N GLY A 204 -17.33 -12.56 -0.15
CA GLY A 204 -16.69 -11.88 0.99
C GLY A 204 -17.52 -10.73 1.58
N THR A 205 -17.06 -10.25 2.74
CA THR A 205 -17.70 -9.15 3.46
C THR A 205 -16.67 -8.18 4.00
N TYR A 206 -17.04 -6.91 4.11
CA TYR A 206 -16.18 -5.85 4.63
C TYR A 206 -16.97 -4.97 5.60
N THR A 207 -16.25 -4.12 6.34
CA THR A 207 -16.85 -3.03 7.09
C THR A 207 -16.88 -1.82 6.18
N ASP A 208 -18.06 -1.44 5.71
CA ASP A 208 -18.22 -0.37 4.74
C ASP A 208 -17.78 0.97 5.34
N GLU A 209 -16.85 1.68 4.71
CA GLU A 209 -16.25 2.89 5.31
C GLU A 209 -17.27 4.03 5.39
N ALA A 210 -18.20 4.07 4.45
CA ALA A 210 -19.25 5.07 4.35
C ALA A 210 -20.32 4.92 5.45
N THR A 211 -20.90 3.73 5.56
CA THR A 211 -22.02 3.43 6.47
C THR A 211 -21.59 2.84 7.79
N GLN A 212 -20.39 2.26 7.84
CA GLN A 212 -19.76 1.63 9.00
C GLN A 212 -20.53 0.41 9.47
N ILE A 213 -21.29 -0.19 8.55
CA ILE A 213 -22.01 -1.42 8.75
C ILE A 213 -21.02 -2.57 8.52
N PRO A 214 -20.67 -3.34 9.56
CA PRO A 214 -19.85 -4.54 9.40
C PRO A 214 -20.64 -5.61 8.66
N GLY A 215 -19.93 -6.53 7.99
CA GLY A 215 -20.57 -7.63 7.27
C GLY A 215 -21.26 -7.20 5.97
N THR A 216 -20.97 -6.01 5.46
CA THR A 216 -21.49 -5.55 4.17
C THR A 216 -20.95 -6.45 3.07
N SER A 217 -21.82 -6.95 2.19
CA SER A 217 -21.41 -7.82 1.09
C SER A 217 -20.55 -7.05 0.09
N ALA A 218 -19.38 -7.60 -0.22
CA ALA A 218 -18.53 -7.10 -1.29
C ALA A 218 -19.24 -7.19 -2.65
N PRO A 219 -18.81 -6.41 -3.66
CA PRO A 219 -19.34 -6.52 -5.01
C PRO A 219 -19.27 -7.94 -5.55
N SER A 220 -20.27 -8.30 -6.37
CA SER A 220 -20.45 -9.67 -6.87
C SER A 220 -19.26 -10.22 -7.67
N LEU A 221 -18.48 -9.34 -8.31
CA LEU A 221 -17.30 -9.68 -9.07
C LEU A 221 -16.39 -8.46 -9.18
N LEU A 222 -15.11 -8.66 -8.89
CA LEU A 222 -14.08 -7.65 -9.01
C LEU A 222 -12.86 -8.21 -9.71
N ARG A 223 -12.37 -7.47 -10.70
CA ARG A 223 -11.24 -7.89 -11.50
C ARG A 223 -10.16 -6.83 -11.52
N ALA A 224 -8.95 -7.32 -11.71
CA ALA A 224 -7.77 -6.53 -12.00
C ALA A 224 -6.96 -7.26 -13.06
N ALA A 225 -6.19 -6.52 -13.83
CA ALA A 225 -5.31 -7.09 -14.82
C ALA A 225 -4.09 -6.20 -15.04
N THR A 226 -2.96 -6.84 -15.34
CA THR A 226 -1.67 -6.19 -15.62
C THR A 226 -0.84 -7.03 -16.59
N ILE A 227 0.23 -6.44 -17.13
CA ILE A 227 1.24 -7.15 -17.91
C ILE A 227 2.41 -7.46 -16.99
N TYR A 228 2.56 -8.73 -16.64
CA TYR A 228 3.63 -9.21 -15.78
C TYR A 228 4.88 -9.51 -16.62
N PRO A 229 6.07 -9.00 -16.24
CA PRO A 229 7.31 -9.23 -16.99
C PRO A 229 7.85 -10.67 -16.88
N GLY A 230 7.19 -11.56 -16.12
CA GLY A 230 7.65 -12.94 -15.90
C GLY A 230 8.70 -13.08 -14.79
N THR A 231 9.11 -11.97 -14.16
CA THR A 231 10.09 -11.95 -13.08
C THR A 231 9.72 -10.91 -12.00
N GLY A 232 10.11 -11.16 -10.75
CA GLY A 232 9.85 -10.24 -9.62
C GLY A 232 8.53 -10.48 -8.88
N PRO A 233 8.25 -9.71 -7.82
CA PRO A 233 6.98 -9.81 -7.10
C PRO A 233 5.82 -9.28 -7.97
N LEU A 234 4.70 -9.98 -7.96
CA LEU A 234 3.45 -9.52 -8.57
C LEU A 234 2.52 -8.97 -7.49
N THR A 235 2.26 -7.67 -7.53
CA THR A 235 1.16 -7.03 -6.78
C THR A 235 0.01 -6.77 -7.74
N ILE A 236 -1.18 -7.23 -7.37
CA ILE A 236 -2.40 -7.02 -8.16
C ILE A 236 -3.56 -6.73 -7.23
N LEU A 237 -4.07 -5.50 -7.27
CA LEU A 237 -5.13 -4.99 -6.42
C LEU A 237 -6.48 -5.07 -7.15
N ALA A 238 -7.37 -5.98 -6.74
CA ALA A 238 -8.78 -5.93 -7.15
C ALA A 238 -9.52 -4.90 -6.30
N SER A 239 -10.06 -3.88 -6.95
CA SER A 239 -10.80 -2.77 -6.33
C SER A 239 -11.88 -2.27 -7.30
N PRO A 240 -12.78 -1.34 -6.93
CA PRO A 240 -13.70 -0.75 -7.89
C PRO A 240 -12.94 -0.02 -9.00
N LEU A 241 -11.78 0.56 -8.72
CA LEU A 241 -10.97 1.25 -9.72
C LEU A 241 -10.43 0.27 -10.77
N SER A 242 -9.85 -0.84 -10.32
CA SER A 242 -9.35 -1.86 -11.24
C SER A 242 -10.48 -2.54 -12.00
N GLU A 243 -11.65 -2.75 -11.39
CA GLU A 243 -12.82 -3.33 -12.07
C GLU A 243 -13.36 -2.37 -13.12
N ILE A 244 -13.43 -1.06 -12.83
CA ILE A 244 -13.77 -0.05 -13.84
C ILE A 244 -12.80 -0.17 -15.02
N ALA A 245 -11.49 -0.15 -14.77
CA ALA A 245 -10.47 -0.23 -15.81
C ALA A 245 -10.58 -1.53 -16.62
N TYR A 246 -10.75 -2.67 -15.94
CA TYR A 246 -10.94 -3.98 -16.56
C TYR A 246 -12.15 -3.96 -17.49
N ARG A 247 -13.29 -3.42 -17.05
CA ARG A 247 -14.51 -3.36 -17.85
C ARG A 247 -14.44 -2.36 -19.00
N MET A 248 -13.53 -1.38 -18.94
CA MET A 248 -13.25 -0.45 -20.03
C MET A 248 -12.31 -1.04 -21.09
N THR A 249 -11.68 -2.19 -20.83
CA THR A 249 -10.99 -2.94 -21.88
C THR A 249 -12.03 -3.53 -22.83
N ASP A 250 -11.72 -3.52 -24.12
CA ASP A 250 -12.68 -3.91 -25.14
C ASP A 250 -13.04 -5.41 -25.00
N THR A 251 -14.34 -5.70 -25.06
CA THR A 251 -14.92 -7.05 -25.04
C THR A 251 -14.45 -7.94 -26.19
N SER A 252 -13.74 -7.37 -27.19
CA SER A 252 -13.15 -8.03 -28.35
C SER A 252 -11.89 -8.87 -28.07
N GLY A 253 -11.55 -9.14 -26.80
CA GLY A 253 -10.44 -10.03 -26.43
C GLY A 253 -9.04 -9.38 -26.44
N ASN A 254 -8.96 -8.05 -26.49
CA ASN A 254 -7.68 -7.32 -26.58
C ASN A 254 -7.23 -6.68 -25.25
N ILE A 255 -7.49 -7.37 -24.14
CA ILE A 255 -7.16 -6.88 -22.79
C ILE A 255 -5.65 -6.60 -22.69
N SER A 256 -4.81 -7.51 -23.20
CA SER A 256 -3.34 -7.40 -23.13
C SER A 256 -2.78 -6.10 -23.71
N ASN A 257 -3.38 -5.56 -24.77
CA ASN A 257 -2.87 -4.34 -25.41
C ASN A 257 -3.48 -3.05 -24.82
N THR A 258 -4.58 -3.15 -24.07
CA THR A 258 -5.36 -1.97 -23.64
C THR A 258 -5.36 -1.77 -22.13
N ILE A 259 -5.14 -2.81 -21.33
CA ILE A 259 -5.33 -2.74 -19.88
C ILE A 259 -4.43 -1.69 -19.20
N LEU A 260 -3.16 -1.59 -19.59
CA LEU A 260 -2.25 -0.58 -19.01
C LEU A 260 -2.76 0.85 -19.27
N VAL A 261 -3.25 1.11 -20.48
CA VAL A 261 -3.84 2.41 -20.85
C VAL A 261 -5.13 2.67 -20.06
N LYS A 262 -5.96 1.65 -19.84
CA LYS A 262 -7.21 1.80 -19.07
C LYS A 262 -6.96 1.99 -17.58
N ASN A 263 -5.97 1.33 -17.00
CA ASN A 263 -5.56 1.56 -15.60
C ASN A 263 -5.12 3.02 -15.40
N VAL A 264 -4.29 3.55 -16.31
CA VAL A 264 -3.86 4.96 -16.29
C VAL A 264 -5.05 5.90 -16.52
N ALA A 265 -5.97 5.58 -17.43
CA ALA A 265 -7.14 6.41 -17.70
C ALA A 265 -8.07 6.53 -16.47
N VAL A 266 -8.29 5.43 -15.75
CA VAL A 266 -9.06 5.45 -14.50
C VAL A 266 -8.30 6.20 -13.41
N ALA A 267 -7.01 5.96 -13.23
CA ALA A 267 -6.19 6.73 -12.28
C ALA A 267 -6.33 8.25 -12.56
N THR A 268 -6.13 8.65 -13.82
CA THR A 268 -6.25 10.04 -14.27
C THR A 268 -7.65 10.61 -14.07
N ALA A 269 -8.70 9.82 -14.32
CA ALA A 269 -10.08 10.21 -14.10
C ALA A 269 -10.34 10.65 -12.67
N PHE A 270 -9.79 9.88 -11.72
CA PHE A 270 -9.86 10.20 -10.31
C PHE A 270 -8.72 11.14 -9.86
N GLY A 271 -7.94 11.73 -10.77
CA GLY A 271 -6.83 12.62 -10.40
C GLY A 271 -5.70 11.94 -9.62
N LEU A 272 -5.59 10.62 -9.73
CA LEU A 272 -4.56 9.81 -9.10
C LEU A 272 -3.35 9.70 -10.01
N GLY A 273 -2.19 10.16 -9.54
CA GLY A 273 -0.89 10.01 -10.21
C GLY A 273 -0.18 8.69 -9.87
N VAL A 274 -0.93 7.63 -9.59
CA VAL A 274 -0.43 6.37 -8.99
C VAL A 274 -0.89 5.17 -9.81
N ASP A 275 -0.22 4.03 -9.60
CA ASP A 275 -0.67 2.77 -10.18
C ASP A 275 -1.80 2.15 -9.34
N ILE A 276 -3.04 2.25 -9.83
CA ILE A 276 -4.25 1.79 -9.13
C ILE A 276 -4.34 0.27 -8.93
N ILE A 277 -3.50 -0.51 -9.62
CA ILE A 277 -3.42 -1.98 -9.47
C ILE A 277 -2.28 -2.42 -8.55
N ALA A 278 -1.33 -1.54 -8.21
CA ALA A 278 -0.20 -1.86 -7.33
C ALA A 278 -0.18 -1.06 -6.02
N THR A 279 -0.90 0.06 -5.95
CA THR A 279 -0.93 0.94 -4.77
C THR A 279 -1.92 0.42 -3.74
N ILE A 280 -1.41 -0.18 -2.66
CA ILE A 280 -2.22 -0.70 -1.56
C ILE A 280 -2.82 0.47 -0.76
N PRO A 281 -4.16 0.58 -0.65
CA PRO A 281 -4.79 1.66 0.10
C PRO A 281 -4.56 1.52 1.61
N SER A 282 -4.38 2.64 2.31
CA SER A 282 -4.40 2.65 3.77
C SER A 282 -5.82 2.37 4.28
N ASN A 283 -5.96 1.63 5.37
CA ASN A 283 -7.27 1.30 5.93
C ASN A 283 -7.93 2.51 6.62
N ALA A 284 -8.94 3.11 6.00
CA ALA A 284 -9.65 4.25 6.54
C ALA A 284 -10.52 3.94 7.78
N ASN A 285 -10.85 2.66 8.03
CA ASN A 285 -11.52 2.26 9.27
C ASN A 285 -10.56 2.21 10.47
N ALA A 286 -9.24 2.19 10.24
CA ALA A 286 -8.24 2.11 11.29
C ALA A 286 -7.79 3.50 11.82
N GLY A 287 -8.20 4.60 11.19
CA GLY A 287 -7.86 5.95 11.64
C GLY A 287 -7.75 6.98 10.51
N LEU A 288 -7.08 8.09 10.82
CA LEU A 288 -6.73 9.11 9.83
C LEU A 288 -5.77 8.54 8.79
N VAL A 289 -5.99 8.90 7.53
CA VAL A 289 -5.20 8.42 6.40
C VAL A 289 -4.24 9.53 5.96
N ALA A 290 -2.99 9.19 5.65
CA ALA A 290 -1.98 10.15 5.24
C ALA A 290 -2.28 10.74 3.85
N ASN A 291 -1.74 11.93 3.54
CA ASN A 291 -1.80 12.50 2.19
C ASN A 291 -0.66 11.94 1.30
N ASP A 292 -0.52 10.64 1.28
CA ASP A 292 0.40 9.89 0.43
C ASP A 292 -0.39 9.10 -0.63
N ASP A 293 0.31 8.38 -1.50
CA ASP A 293 -0.32 7.67 -2.61
C ASP A 293 -1.32 6.59 -2.14
N ALA A 294 -0.97 5.86 -1.08
CA ALA A 294 -1.87 4.90 -0.43
C ALA A 294 -3.14 5.58 0.11
N GLY A 295 -2.98 6.77 0.69
CA GLY A 295 -4.08 7.52 1.23
C GLY A 295 -4.98 8.19 0.19
N LYS A 296 -4.42 8.60 -0.95
CA LYS A 296 -5.22 9.09 -2.08
C LYS A 296 -6.10 8.00 -2.68
N VAL A 297 -5.56 6.78 -2.84
CA VAL A 297 -6.34 5.63 -3.29
C VAL A 297 -7.43 5.29 -2.27
N SER A 298 -7.08 5.22 -0.99
CA SER A 298 -8.04 5.01 0.11
C SER A 298 -9.20 6.01 0.08
N ALA A 299 -8.91 7.30 -0.02
CA ALA A 299 -9.93 8.34 -0.11
C ALA A 299 -10.83 8.17 -1.34
N THR A 300 -10.26 7.79 -2.48
CA THR A 300 -11.02 7.50 -3.71
C THR A 300 -12.01 6.35 -3.53
N LEU A 301 -11.57 5.27 -2.89
CA LEU A 301 -12.40 4.10 -2.64
C LEU A 301 -13.56 4.42 -1.67
N ALA A 302 -13.30 5.23 -0.65
CA ALA A 302 -14.34 5.72 0.26
C ALA A 302 -15.40 6.57 -0.46
N ILE A 303 -15.01 7.41 -1.44
CA ILE A 303 -15.96 8.15 -2.29
C ILE A 303 -16.90 7.19 -3.00
N ILE A 304 -16.35 6.14 -3.63
CA ILE A 304 -17.14 5.17 -4.39
C ILE A 304 -18.09 4.39 -3.48
N SER A 305 -17.65 4.00 -2.28
CA SER A 305 -18.50 3.35 -1.26
C SER A 305 -19.69 4.25 -0.88
N GLN A 306 -19.46 5.52 -0.57
CA GLN A 306 -20.58 6.40 -0.19
C GLN A 306 -21.50 6.74 -1.36
N MET A 307 -20.99 6.80 -2.60
CA MET A 307 -21.85 6.91 -3.78
C MET A 307 -22.84 5.73 -3.86
N ALA A 308 -22.45 4.53 -3.44
CA ALA A 308 -23.36 3.39 -3.33
C ALA A 308 -24.37 3.61 -2.18
N ALA A 309 -23.89 4.03 -1.01
CA ALA A 309 -24.73 4.27 0.16
C ALA A 309 -25.83 5.33 -0.08
N THR A 310 -25.52 6.44 -0.76
CA THR A 310 -26.48 7.56 -0.96
C THR A 310 -27.42 7.38 -2.14
N SER A 311 -27.08 6.54 -3.11
CA SER A 311 -27.85 6.38 -4.34
C SER A 311 -28.88 5.24 -4.29
N SER A 312 -28.94 4.49 -3.18
CA SER A 312 -29.69 3.24 -3.05
C SER A 312 -29.34 2.19 -4.12
N LYS A 313 -28.15 2.30 -4.73
CA LYS A 313 -27.62 1.36 -5.72
C LYS A 313 -26.56 0.49 -5.09
N THR A 314 -26.47 -0.77 -5.54
CA THR A 314 -25.37 -1.64 -5.15
C THR A 314 -24.03 -1.11 -5.68
N ALA A 315 -22.92 -1.47 -5.03
CA ALA A 315 -21.58 -1.10 -5.48
C ALA A 315 -21.32 -1.50 -6.94
N THR A 316 -21.77 -2.68 -7.37
CA THR A 316 -21.69 -3.13 -8.78
C THR A 316 -22.42 -2.18 -9.75
N LYS A 317 -23.56 -1.62 -9.36
CA LYS A 317 -24.29 -0.63 -10.17
C LYS A 317 -23.57 0.72 -10.21
N ILE A 318 -22.87 1.11 -9.16
CA ILE A 318 -22.06 2.34 -9.14
C ILE A 318 -20.83 2.22 -10.03
N ILE A 319 -20.12 1.09 -9.99
CA ILE A 319 -19.00 0.77 -10.90
C ILE A 319 -19.45 0.93 -12.37
N ASN A 320 -20.64 0.43 -12.70
CA ASN A 320 -21.25 0.60 -14.03
C ASN A 320 -21.43 2.07 -14.42
N VAL A 321 -22.01 2.87 -13.52
CA VAL A 321 -22.23 4.31 -13.76
C VAL A 321 -20.90 5.02 -13.97
N LEU A 322 -19.91 4.75 -13.13
CA LEU A 322 -18.58 5.36 -13.21
C LEU A 322 -17.86 4.98 -14.50
N LYS A 323 -17.89 3.71 -14.92
CA LYS A 323 -17.37 3.27 -16.22
C LYS A 323 -17.93 4.12 -17.37
N VAL A 324 -19.26 4.23 -17.46
CA VAL A 324 -19.93 4.98 -18.53
C VAL A 324 -19.56 6.47 -18.50
N LEU A 325 -19.39 7.04 -17.30
CA LEU A 325 -18.93 8.42 -17.17
C LEU A 325 -17.50 8.61 -17.65
N ILE A 326 -16.59 7.68 -17.32
CA ILE A 326 -15.17 7.77 -17.67
C ILE A 326 -14.97 7.54 -19.18
N GLU A 327 -15.69 6.59 -19.78
CA GLU A 327 -15.57 6.29 -21.21
C GLU A 327 -16.07 7.42 -22.12
N ASN A 328 -17.08 8.16 -21.69
CA ASN A 328 -17.70 9.22 -22.49
C ASN A 328 -17.05 10.60 -22.30
N ASP A 329 -16.09 10.75 -21.38
CA ASP A 329 -15.58 12.05 -20.97
C ASP A 329 -14.04 12.04 -20.93
N THR A 330 -13.40 12.63 -21.93
CA THR A 330 -11.92 12.73 -22.02
C THR A 330 -11.33 13.69 -20.98
N ASN A 331 -12.16 14.38 -20.18
CA ASN A 331 -11.75 15.31 -19.13
C ASN A 331 -12.67 15.20 -17.90
N ILE A 332 -12.59 14.10 -17.16
CA ILE A 332 -13.39 13.88 -15.93
C ILE A 332 -13.18 14.99 -14.88
N ALA A 333 -12.02 15.64 -14.87
CA ALA A 333 -11.77 16.86 -14.08
C ALA A 333 -12.70 18.05 -14.40
N ARG A 334 -13.45 18.01 -15.51
CA ARG A 334 -14.49 18.97 -15.91
C ARG A 334 -15.91 18.43 -15.84
N SER A 335 -16.11 17.15 -15.54
CA SER A 335 -17.44 16.53 -15.53
C SER A 335 -18.29 17.05 -14.36
N THR A 336 -19.27 17.90 -14.66
CA THR A 336 -20.21 18.46 -13.67
C THR A 336 -20.93 17.36 -12.88
N LYS A 337 -21.20 16.21 -13.50
CA LYS A 337 -21.83 15.05 -12.83
C LYS A 337 -20.91 14.41 -11.80
N PHE A 338 -19.63 14.25 -12.13
CA PHE A 338 -18.62 13.71 -11.20
C PHE A 338 -18.36 14.68 -10.04
N LYS A 339 -18.25 15.98 -10.32
CA LYS A 339 -18.14 17.03 -9.30
C LYS A 339 -19.38 17.11 -8.40
N ASN A 340 -20.58 16.95 -8.96
CA ASN A 340 -21.81 16.91 -8.17
C ASN A 340 -21.86 15.67 -7.28
N ALA A 341 -21.43 14.49 -7.77
CA ALA A 341 -21.34 13.28 -6.96
C ALA A 341 -20.33 13.41 -5.80
N ILE A 342 -19.16 14.04 -6.05
CA ILE A 342 -18.20 14.38 -4.99
C ILE A 342 -18.80 15.40 -4.02
N GLY A 343 -19.54 16.40 -4.51
CA GLY A 343 -20.22 17.39 -3.67
C GLY A 343 -21.34 16.80 -2.82
N ASP A 344 -22.16 15.89 -3.38
CA ASP A 344 -23.19 15.12 -2.68
C ASP A 344 -22.58 14.20 -1.62
N PHE A 345 -21.43 13.59 -1.95
CA PHE A 345 -20.66 12.78 -1.02
C PHE A 345 -20.15 13.58 0.17
N GLN A 346 -19.47 14.71 -0.07
CA GLN A 346 -18.98 15.57 0.99
C GLN A 346 -20.12 16.15 1.85
N ARG A 347 -21.32 16.34 1.28
CA ARG A 347 -22.53 16.68 2.04
C ARG A 347 -23.00 15.52 2.91
N GLY A 348 -23.11 14.30 2.36
CA GLY A 348 -23.54 13.09 3.06
C GLY A 348 -22.61 12.64 4.19
N ALA A 349 -21.29 12.75 4.00
CA ALA A 349 -20.27 12.45 5.02
C ALA A 349 -20.34 13.41 6.23
N SER A 350 -20.92 14.60 6.06
CA SER A 350 -21.17 15.55 7.16
C SER A 350 -22.36 15.14 8.03
N VAL A 351 -23.23 14.25 7.54
CA VAL A 351 -24.47 13.81 8.21
C VAL A 351 -24.33 12.42 8.85
N ALA A 352 -23.33 11.62 8.44
CA ALA A 352 -23.00 10.36 9.10
C ALA A 352 -22.27 10.64 10.43
N ALA A 353 -22.92 10.31 11.54
CA ALA A 353 -22.50 10.62 12.92
C ALA A 353 -20.98 10.58 13.18
N GLY A 354 -20.36 11.76 13.30
CA GLY A 354 -19.10 11.97 14.03
C GLY A 354 -17.77 11.60 13.34
N LYS A 355 -17.70 11.40 12.02
CA LYS A 355 -16.47 10.84 11.38
C LYS A 355 -15.65 11.87 10.60
N THR A 356 -14.84 12.65 11.33
CA THR A 356 -13.89 13.65 10.81
C THR A 356 -12.78 13.07 9.93
N SER A 357 -12.45 11.77 10.04
CA SER A 357 -11.34 11.14 9.31
C SER A 357 -11.59 11.07 7.80
N ILE A 358 -12.73 10.53 7.37
CA ILE A 358 -13.06 10.39 5.94
C ILE A 358 -13.21 11.77 5.28
N LYS A 359 -13.93 12.69 5.93
CA LYS A 359 -14.08 14.09 5.48
C LYS A 359 -12.72 14.80 5.35
N GLY A 360 -11.83 14.68 6.35
CA GLY A 360 -10.50 15.27 6.34
C GLY A 360 -9.58 14.68 5.25
N ASN A 361 -9.68 13.37 4.98
CA ASN A 361 -8.88 12.71 3.96
C ASN A 361 -9.27 13.15 2.53
N ILE A 362 -10.56 13.31 2.25
CA ILE A 362 -11.06 13.80 0.94
C ILE A 362 -10.67 15.26 0.72
N ASP A 363 -10.86 16.09 1.76
CA ASP A 363 -10.47 17.50 1.73
C ASP A 363 -8.95 17.62 1.46
N ASN A 364 -8.11 16.75 2.03
CA ASN A 364 -6.65 16.71 1.81
C ASN A 364 -6.20 16.21 0.42
N VAL A 365 -6.94 15.27 -0.18
CA VAL A 365 -6.53 14.54 -1.39
C VAL A 365 -7.01 15.20 -2.70
N PHE A 366 -8.24 15.74 -2.74
CA PHE A 366 -8.89 16.11 -4.01
C PHE A 366 -9.04 17.60 -4.27
N ASP A 367 -8.99 18.43 -3.23
CA ASP A 367 -9.06 19.88 -3.38
C ASP A 367 -7.66 20.50 -3.32
N SER A 368 -7.36 21.45 -4.21
CA SER A 368 -6.26 22.38 -3.95
C SER A 368 -6.56 23.14 -2.65
N LEU A 369 -5.55 23.64 -1.93
CA LEU A 369 -5.74 24.51 -0.75
C LEU A 369 -6.82 25.60 -1.02
N LYS A 370 -6.76 26.18 -2.23
CA LYS A 370 -7.72 27.14 -2.76
C LYS A 370 -9.14 26.59 -2.92
N ALA A 371 -9.31 25.39 -3.47
CA ALA A 371 -10.64 24.78 -3.64
C ALA A 371 -11.28 24.40 -2.29
N ARG A 372 -10.49 23.89 -1.34
CA ARG A 372 -10.93 23.61 0.04
C ARG A 372 -11.50 24.87 0.68
N ALA A 373 -10.75 25.95 0.59
CA ALA A 373 -11.10 27.19 1.23
C ALA A 373 -12.31 27.87 0.58
N ILE A 374 -12.41 27.88 -0.77
CA ILE A 374 -13.63 28.34 -1.48
C ILE A 374 -14.84 27.56 -0.99
N ARG A 375 -14.75 26.23 -0.92
CA ARG A 375 -15.86 25.38 -0.51
C ARG A 375 -16.29 25.66 0.93
N LYS A 376 -15.33 25.75 1.84
CA LYS A 376 -15.58 26.07 3.25
C LYS A 376 -16.29 27.42 3.41
N ILE A 377 -15.78 28.45 2.75
CA ILE A 377 -16.39 29.79 2.73
C ILE A 377 -17.80 29.73 2.11
N SER A 378 -17.98 28.96 1.03
CA SER A 378 -19.25 28.87 0.31
C SER A 378 -20.37 28.17 1.09
N LEU A 379 -20.04 27.42 2.14
CA LEU A 379 -21.00 26.66 2.96
C LEU A 379 -21.32 27.32 4.29
N TYR A 380 -20.58 28.37 4.66
CA TYR A 380 -20.77 29.05 5.94
C TYR A 380 -21.98 29.97 5.89
N ASN A 381 -23.00 29.68 6.72
CA ASN A 381 -24.23 30.47 6.89
C ASN A 381 -24.36 31.02 8.32
N GLY A 382 -23.41 30.72 9.22
CA GLY A 382 -23.39 31.21 10.60
C GLY A 382 -24.09 30.30 11.61
N GLU A 383 -24.48 29.08 11.22
CA GLU A 383 -25.15 28.12 12.10
C GLU A 383 -24.15 27.31 12.95
N ALA A 384 -24.60 26.75 14.08
CA ALA A 384 -23.74 26.09 15.06
C ALA A 384 -22.92 24.89 14.54
N ASN A 385 -23.34 24.29 13.42
CA ASN A 385 -22.68 23.14 12.78
C ASN A 385 -21.97 23.50 11.46
N ASP A 386 -21.93 24.78 11.09
CA ASP A 386 -21.30 25.22 9.85
C ASP A 386 -19.77 25.21 9.95
N PRO A 387 -19.06 24.98 8.83
CA PRO A 387 -17.61 25.01 8.82
C PRO A 387 -17.11 26.47 8.88
N VAL A 388 -16.70 26.93 10.07
CA VAL A 388 -16.28 28.32 10.33
C VAL A 388 -15.00 28.69 9.56
N PRO A 389 -15.04 29.67 8.62
CA PRO A 389 -13.85 30.11 7.88
C PRO A 389 -12.82 30.78 8.78
N THR A 390 -11.55 30.53 8.49
CA THR A 390 -10.37 31.05 9.22
C THR A 390 -9.58 32.02 8.34
N VAL A 391 -8.65 32.78 8.93
CA VAL A 391 -7.70 33.64 8.18
C VAL A 391 -6.99 32.86 7.08
N ARG A 392 -6.56 31.62 7.38
CA ARG A 392 -5.86 30.76 6.43
C ARG A 392 -6.73 30.39 5.23
N ASP A 393 -8.04 30.17 5.43
CA ASP A 393 -8.96 29.89 4.33
C ASP A 393 -9.04 31.08 3.37
N TYR A 394 -9.12 32.31 3.90
CA TYR A 394 -9.12 33.51 3.05
C TYR A 394 -7.79 33.70 2.30
N GLU A 395 -6.65 33.46 2.97
CA GLU A 395 -5.32 33.48 2.36
C GLU A 395 -5.20 32.46 1.22
N ASP A 396 -5.66 31.22 1.44
CA ASP A 396 -5.61 30.13 0.46
C ASP A 396 -6.47 30.42 -0.79
N VAL A 397 -7.54 31.23 -0.67
CA VAL A 397 -8.32 31.70 -1.83
C VAL A 397 -7.78 32.97 -2.50
N GLY A 398 -6.75 33.60 -1.91
CA GLY A 398 -6.16 34.85 -2.36
C GLY A 398 -6.95 36.10 -1.97
N VAL A 399 -7.70 36.05 -0.86
CA VAL A 399 -8.49 37.16 -0.31
C VAL A 399 -7.85 37.62 1.00
N SER A 400 -7.55 38.91 1.14
CA SER A 400 -6.91 39.44 2.35
C SER A 400 -7.91 39.62 3.50
N VAL A 401 -7.81 38.76 4.51
CA VAL A 401 -8.53 38.84 5.79
C VAL A 401 -7.50 38.69 6.91
N THR A 402 -7.65 39.44 8.00
CA THR A 402 -6.77 39.41 9.16
C THR A 402 -7.52 38.87 10.38
N ALA A 403 -6.80 38.55 11.46
CA ALA A 403 -7.45 38.13 12.70
C ALA A 403 -8.43 39.19 13.24
N ASP A 404 -8.09 40.47 13.09
CA ASP A 404 -8.88 41.61 13.59
C ASP A 404 -10.23 41.76 12.88
N ASN A 405 -10.30 41.43 11.58
CA ASN A 405 -11.53 41.58 10.80
C ASN A 405 -12.24 40.26 10.47
N LEU A 406 -11.71 39.12 10.92
CA LEU A 406 -12.23 37.78 10.62
C LEU A 406 -13.72 37.63 10.98
N ALA A 407 -14.11 38.06 12.18
CA ALA A 407 -15.49 37.95 12.65
C ALA A 407 -16.46 38.75 11.76
N GLN A 408 -16.05 39.94 11.33
CA GLN A 408 -16.82 40.79 10.43
C GLN A 408 -16.96 40.15 9.04
N MET A 409 -15.86 39.62 8.48
CA MET A 409 -15.87 38.99 7.15
C MET A 409 -16.71 37.71 7.15
N ASN A 410 -16.59 36.89 8.19
CA ASN A 410 -17.46 35.75 8.39
C ASN A 410 -18.93 36.19 8.47
N GLY A 411 -19.24 37.25 9.22
CA GLY A 411 -20.60 37.82 9.25
C GLY A 411 -21.16 38.21 7.89
N ARG A 412 -20.33 38.77 6.99
CA ARG A 412 -20.72 39.11 5.61
C ARG A 412 -20.99 37.87 4.76
N ILE A 413 -20.14 36.85 4.87
CA ILE A 413 -20.32 35.57 4.16
C ILE A 413 -21.58 34.86 4.64
N ALA A 414 -21.84 34.86 5.96
CA ALA A 414 -23.04 34.29 6.55
C ALA A 414 -24.32 34.99 6.11
N ALA A 415 -24.27 36.31 5.85
CA ALA A 415 -25.42 37.07 5.37
C ALA A 415 -25.83 36.74 3.92
N GLU A 416 -24.96 36.12 3.13
CA GLU A 416 -25.30 35.62 1.80
C GLU A 416 -25.73 34.15 1.87
N ASP A 417 -27.05 33.94 1.93
CA ASP A 417 -27.68 32.63 2.09
C ASP A 417 -27.55 31.74 0.84
N ASN A 418 -27.15 32.27 -0.33
CA ASN A 418 -26.99 31.50 -1.57
C ASN A 418 -25.54 31.03 -1.79
N PRO A 419 -25.25 29.71 -1.67
CA PRO A 419 -23.90 29.17 -1.87
C PRO A 419 -23.29 29.47 -3.24
N LYS A 420 -24.12 29.59 -4.30
CA LYS A 420 -23.65 29.91 -5.66
C LYS A 420 -23.16 31.35 -5.80
N LYS A 421 -23.38 32.21 -4.82
CA LYS A 421 -22.82 33.56 -4.77
C LYS A 421 -21.53 33.63 -3.95
N LYS A 422 -21.02 32.51 -3.46
CA LYS A 422 -19.78 32.40 -2.68
C LYS A 422 -18.88 31.24 -3.14
N ASP A 423 -19.08 30.75 -4.37
CA ASP A 423 -18.40 29.56 -4.94
C ASP A 423 -17.16 29.87 -5.81
N THR A 424 -16.68 31.12 -5.84
CA THR A 424 -15.44 31.50 -6.53
C THR A 424 -14.69 32.59 -5.76
N THR A 425 -13.37 32.68 -5.93
CA THR A 425 -12.55 33.77 -5.37
C THR A 425 -13.13 35.15 -5.67
N ALA A 426 -13.55 35.41 -6.91
CA ALA A 426 -14.08 36.71 -7.31
C ALA A 426 -15.39 37.06 -6.59
N LYS A 427 -16.26 36.07 -6.39
CA LYS A 427 -17.53 36.23 -5.67
C LYS A 427 -17.32 36.45 -4.17
N ILE A 428 -16.43 35.67 -3.56
CA ILE A 428 -16.02 35.85 -2.15
C ILE A 428 -15.41 37.23 -1.94
N GLN A 429 -14.48 37.64 -2.81
CA GLN A 429 -13.87 38.97 -2.78
C GLN A 429 -14.92 40.08 -2.94
N SER A 430 -15.94 39.89 -3.78
CA SER A 430 -17.05 40.84 -3.94
C SER A 430 -17.88 41.00 -2.66
N ILE A 431 -18.21 39.91 -1.98
CA ILE A 431 -18.92 39.95 -0.69
C ILE A 431 -18.07 40.65 0.37
N ILE A 432 -16.77 40.32 0.43
CA ILE A 432 -15.83 40.92 1.37
C ILE A 432 -15.61 42.40 1.09
N ASN A 433 -15.56 42.82 -0.17
CA ASN A 433 -15.42 44.22 -0.55
C ASN A 433 -16.74 45.00 -0.53
N GLY A 434 -17.87 44.32 -0.34
CA GLY A 434 -19.19 44.95 -0.28
C GLY A 434 -19.29 45.96 0.86
N SER A 435 -20.13 46.99 0.69
CA SER A 435 -20.39 47.99 1.73
C SER A 435 -20.87 47.32 3.02
N PRO A 436 -20.52 47.85 4.22
CA PRO A 436 -21.02 47.33 5.48
C PRO A 436 -22.56 47.27 5.47
N VAL A 437 -23.13 46.17 5.94
CA VAL A 437 -24.56 46.13 6.27
C VAL A 437 -24.74 47.00 7.51
N PHE A 438 -25.06 48.28 7.32
CA PHE A 438 -25.44 49.14 8.42
C PHE A 438 -26.79 48.66 8.94
N ALA A 439 -26.88 48.37 10.24
CA ALA A 439 -28.15 48.49 10.92
C ALA A 439 -28.48 49.98 10.97
N SER A 440 -29.59 50.39 10.37
CA SER A 440 -30.09 51.75 10.53
C SER A 440 -30.77 51.83 11.90
N PHE A 441 -30.37 52.79 12.73
CA PHE A 441 -31.04 53.07 13.99
C PHE A 441 -31.78 54.39 13.84
N ASP A 442 -33.09 54.39 14.09
CA ASP A 442 -33.87 55.62 14.22
C ASP A 442 -34.25 55.76 15.70
N ILE A 443 -33.78 56.82 16.34
CA ILE A 443 -34.27 57.20 17.67
C ILE A 443 -35.59 57.93 17.45
N ASN A 444 -36.69 57.31 17.88
CA ASN A 444 -38.01 57.90 17.82
C ASN A 444 -38.01 59.27 18.53
N LYS A 445 -38.70 60.26 17.94
CA LYS A 445 -38.77 61.63 18.50
C LYS A 445 -39.33 61.59 19.92
N ILE A 446 -38.56 62.08 20.88
CA ILE A 446 -39.00 62.23 22.27
C ILE A 446 -40.10 63.31 22.30
N ILE A 447 -41.21 63.01 22.97
CA ILE A 447 -42.38 63.89 23.08
C ILE A 447 -41.96 65.22 23.74
N ALA A 448 -42.45 66.36 23.24
CA ALA A 448 -41.95 67.69 23.58
C ALA A 448 -42.30 68.21 25.00
N SER A 449 -43.09 67.48 25.78
CA SER A 449 -43.50 67.90 27.13
C SER A 449 -43.78 66.67 28.00
N VAL A 450 -43.04 66.51 29.09
CA VAL A 450 -43.22 65.45 30.08
C VAL A 450 -43.86 66.08 31.33
N PRO A 451 -44.98 65.55 31.85
CA PRO A 451 -45.59 66.04 33.10
C PRO A 451 -44.66 65.85 34.31
N GLU A 452 -44.55 66.85 35.18
CA GLU A 452 -43.81 66.72 36.44
C GLU A 452 -44.45 65.66 37.36
N ASN A 453 -43.60 64.93 38.09
CA ASN A 453 -43.97 63.89 39.08
C ASN A 453 -44.65 62.63 38.53
N ILE A 454 -44.54 62.36 37.22
CA ILE A 454 -44.93 61.08 36.62
C ILE A 454 -43.68 60.43 36.01
N ALA A 455 -43.49 59.13 36.28
CA ALA A 455 -42.40 58.37 35.66
C ALA A 455 -42.57 58.37 34.14
N PHE A 456 -41.57 58.86 33.42
CA PHE A 456 -41.57 58.84 31.96
C PHE A 456 -41.01 57.50 31.47
N ILE A 457 -41.81 56.81 30.67
CA ILE A 457 -41.37 55.62 29.94
C ILE A 457 -41.00 56.08 28.53
N SER A 458 -39.72 55.97 28.17
CA SER A 458 -39.29 56.31 26.82
C SER A 458 -39.92 55.35 25.81
N PRO A 459 -40.35 55.80 24.62
CA PRO A 459 -40.75 54.88 23.56
C PRO A 459 -39.56 53.98 23.22
N GLU A 460 -39.78 52.66 23.12
CA GLU A 460 -38.77 51.72 22.64
C GLU A 460 -38.31 52.14 21.23
N PRO A 461 -37.00 52.40 20.99
CA PRO A 461 -36.50 52.56 19.65
C PRO A 461 -36.90 51.40 18.74
N THR A 462 -37.40 51.76 17.56
CA THR A 462 -37.78 50.80 16.55
C THR A 462 -36.57 50.38 15.75
N PHE A 463 -36.26 49.09 15.78
CA PHE A 463 -35.21 48.49 14.95
C PHE A 463 -35.79 47.92 13.67
N THR A 464 -35.19 48.24 12.53
CA THR A 464 -35.49 47.59 11.26
C THR A 464 -34.21 46.95 10.70
N GLY A 465 -34.30 45.69 10.24
CA GLY A 465 -33.16 44.91 9.74
C GLY A 465 -32.86 43.62 10.53
N LYS A 466 -31.92 42.80 10.02
CA LYS A 466 -31.50 41.52 10.63
C LYS A 466 -30.62 41.82 11.85
N LYS A 467 -31.08 41.47 13.07
CA LYS A 467 -30.34 41.68 14.33
C LYS A 467 -29.23 40.63 14.49
N ASN A 468 -28.02 41.07 14.84
CA ASN A 468 -26.92 40.17 15.23
C ASN A 468 -26.27 40.70 16.53
N GLY A 469 -26.81 40.29 17.68
CA GLY A 469 -26.40 40.75 19.01
C GLY A 469 -27.51 41.43 19.83
N ALA A 470 -27.20 41.76 21.08
CA ALA A 470 -28.09 42.52 21.98
C ALA A 470 -27.77 44.02 21.90
N VAL A 471 -28.80 44.85 21.80
CA VAL A 471 -28.66 46.32 21.87
C VAL A 471 -29.17 46.78 23.23
N THR A 472 -28.36 47.56 23.94
CA THR A 472 -28.74 48.24 25.18
C THR A 472 -28.68 49.74 24.96
N TRP A 473 -29.66 50.48 25.49
CA TRP A 473 -29.65 51.94 25.54
C TRP A 473 -29.91 52.41 26.97
N ALA A 474 -29.45 53.62 27.26
CA ALA A 474 -29.75 54.34 28.49
C ALA A 474 -29.87 55.83 28.16
N ILE A 475 -30.76 56.53 28.86
CA ILE A 475 -30.78 57.99 28.86
C ILE A 475 -29.75 58.43 29.90
N ASN A 476 -28.68 59.10 29.44
CA ASN A 476 -27.63 59.59 30.31
C ASN A 476 -27.61 61.13 30.30
N GLY A 477 -27.68 61.74 31.50
CA GLY A 477 -27.57 63.19 31.71
C GLY A 477 -28.90 63.86 32.09
N GLY A 478 -28.85 64.68 33.14
CA GLY A 478 -29.99 65.36 33.79
C GLY A 478 -30.13 64.93 35.25
N ASP A 479 -30.51 65.87 36.13
CA ASP A 479 -30.61 65.63 37.59
C ASP A 479 -31.65 64.56 37.96
N ASP A 480 -32.56 64.24 37.04
CA ASP A 480 -33.63 63.24 37.20
C ASP A 480 -33.39 61.95 36.39
N ALA A 481 -32.16 61.68 35.92
CA ALA A 481 -31.85 60.51 35.09
C ALA A 481 -32.23 59.17 35.76
N ASP A 482 -32.23 59.12 37.09
CA ASP A 482 -32.61 57.98 37.93
C ASP A 482 -34.13 57.74 38.01
N LYS A 483 -34.95 58.71 37.58
CA LYS A 483 -36.42 58.60 37.53
C LYS A 483 -36.94 58.01 36.23
N PHE A 484 -36.06 57.66 35.29
CA PHE A 484 -36.39 57.00 34.03
C PHE A 484 -36.16 55.50 34.15
N THR A 485 -37.21 54.71 33.94
CA THR A 485 -37.13 53.25 33.85
C THR A 485 -37.09 52.83 32.37
N TYR A 486 -36.10 52.02 32.00
CA TYR A 486 -35.96 51.44 30.66
C TYR A 486 -37.04 50.39 30.35
#